data_AF-A0AAV2DYK9-F1
#
_entry.id   AF-A0AAV2DYK9-F1
#
_cell.length_a   1.000
_cell.length_b   1.000
_cell.length_c   1.000
_cell.angle_alpha   90.00
_cell.angle_beta   90.00
_cell.angle_gamma   90.00
#
_symmetry.space_group_name_H-M   'P 1'
#
loop_
_entity.id
_entity.type
_entity.pdbx_description
1 polymer ?
#
loop_
_entity_poly.entity_id
_entity_poly.type
_entity_poly.pdbx_seq_one_letter_code
_entity_poly.pdbx_strand_id
1 'polypeptide(L)'
;MSAEWMPGQPRPAHLDGFDYGDFGFDPLELGTVPENLEWFKESELIQCRWAMLAVPGILFPEALGLGNWVQAQSWAAVPCGQANYLGQPVPWGMLPTILVIELLSIALVEHRRSMEKDPEKRKYPGGAFDPLGFLKDPKKLEEYKLKEIKNGRLALLAFVRFCVQQSAYPGTSPLENLADPWHKNIGDIFIPFN
;
A
#
# COMPACT_ATOMS: atom_id res chain seq x y z
N MET A 1 17.53 -21.83 10.94
CA MET A 1 16.09 -21.99 11.14
C MET A 1 15.45 -20.82 10.41
N SER A 2 14.78 -21.06 9.28
CA SER A 2 13.99 -20.00 8.65
C SER A 2 12.88 -19.61 9.63
N ALA A 3 12.53 -18.34 9.68
CA ALA A 3 11.43 -17.89 10.52
C ALA A 3 10.13 -18.45 9.93
N GLU A 4 9.28 -19.02 10.78
CA GLU A 4 7.95 -19.50 10.41
C GLU A 4 6.91 -18.50 10.91
N TRP A 5 5.80 -18.37 10.17
CA TRP A 5 4.70 -17.49 10.56
C TRP A 5 3.97 -17.99 11.81
N MET A 6 3.85 -19.31 11.97
CA MET A 6 3.22 -19.98 13.11
C MET A 6 4.11 -21.15 13.57
N PRO A 7 4.83 -21.00 14.71
CA PRO A 7 5.70 -22.04 15.22
C PRO A 7 4.97 -23.35 15.47
N GLY A 8 5.49 -24.46 14.93
CA GLY A 8 4.94 -25.81 15.12
C GLY A 8 3.95 -26.27 14.05
N GLN A 9 3.65 -25.43 13.04
CA GLN A 9 2.93 -25.86 11.84
C GLN A 9 3.92 -26.34 10.77
N PRO A 10 3.60 -27.42 10.02
CA PRO A 10 4.43 -27.82 8.89
C PRO A 10 4.35 -26.77 7.77
N ARG A 11 5.50 -26.48 7.15
CA ARG A 11 5.55 -25.58 6.00
C ARG A 11 4.90 -26.24 4.76
N PRO A 12 4.19 -25.48 3.92
CA PRO A 12 3.73 -25.97 2.62
C PRO A 12 4.90 -26.39 1.73
N ALA A 13 4.73 -27.45 0.94
CA ALA A 13 5.81 -28.05 0.14
C ALA A 13 6.37 -27.12 -0.95
N HIS A 14 5.55 -26.18 -1.42
CA HIS A 14 5.92 -25.18 -2.44
C HIS A 14 6.60 -23.92 -1.87
N LEU A 15 6.74 -23.80 -0.54
CA LEU A 15 7.36 -22.65 0.14
C LEU A 15 8.65 -23.06 0.88
N ASP A 16 9.76 -22.95 0.18
CA ASP A 16 11.08 -23.44 0.60
C ASP A 16 11.83 -22.51 1.57
N GLY A 17 11.38 -21.27 1.75
CA GLY A 17 11.98 -20.28 2.64
C GLY A 17 13.22 -19.59 2.07
N PHE A 18 13.58 -19.83 0.80
CA PHE A 18 14.68 -19.15 0.13
C PHE A 18 14.28 -17.79 -0.45
N ASP A 19 12.99 -17.64 -0.78
CA ASP A 19 12.44 -16.37 -1.24
C ASP A 19 12.43 -15.30 -0.12
N TYR A 20 12.65 -14.04 -0.51
CA TYR A 20 12.60 -12.92 0.42
C TYR A 20 11.18 -12.74 0.97
N GLY A 21 11.05 -12.77 2.29
CA GLY A 21 9.75 -12.60 2.96
C GLY A 21 8.87 -13.86 2.97
N ASP A 22 9.42 -15.03 2.63
CA ASP A 22 8.74 -16.31 2.80
C ASP A 22 8.80 -16.78 4.27
N PHE A 23 7.65 -16.77 4.94
CA PHE A 23 7.47 -17.32 6.29
C PHE A 23 6.59 -18.58 6.32
N GLY A 24 6.26 -19.16 5.16
CA GLY A 24 5.43 -20.36 5.04
C GLY A 24 3.93 -20.12 5.22
N PHE A 25 3.45 -18.89 5.00
CA PHE A 25 2.04 -18.53 5.12
C PHE A 25 1.32 -18.69 3.78
N ASP A 26 0.69 -19.83 3.56
CA ASP A 26 -0.26 -20.06 2.48
C ASP A 26 -1.29 -21.13 2.90
N PRO A 27 -2.21 -20.81 3.83
CA PRO A 27 -3.19 -21.78 4.33
C PRO A 27 -4.25 -22.18 3.29
N LEU A 28 -4.35 -21.45 2.18
CA LEU A 28 -5.33 -21.69 1.11
C LEU A 28 -4.70 -22.33 -0.14
N GLU A 29 -3.40 -22.64 -0.11
CA GLU A 29 -2.66 -23.29 -1.19
C GLU A 29 -2.78 -22.57 -2.55
N LEU A 30 -2.90 -21.25 -2.53
CA LEU A 30 -3.06 -20.45 -3.75
C LEU A 30 -1.80 -20.48 -4.62
N GLY A 31 -0.63 -20.61 -3.98
CA GLY A 31 0.68 -20.61 -4.62
C GLY A 31 1.16 -21.95 -5.15
N THR A 32 0.30 -22.98 -5.21
CA THR A 32 0.69 -24.34 -5.65
C THR A 32 1.21 -24.38 -7.09
N VAL A 33 0.69 -23.51 -7.96
CA VAL A 33 1.17 -23.34 -9.34
C VAL A 33 2.29 -22.30 -9.37
N PRO A 34 3.52 -22.65 -9.79
CA PRO A 34 4.68 -21.74 -9.75
C PRO A 34 4.48 -20.43 -10.53
N GLU A 35 3.75 -20.49 -11.65
CA GLU A 35 3.42 -19.29 -12.44
C GLU A 35 2.53 -18.30 -11.67
N ASN A 36 1.52 -18.82 -10.97
CA ASN A 36 0.64 -17.99 -10.13
C ASN A 36 1.42 -17.41 -8.95
N LEU A 37 2.34 -18.18 -8.37
CA LEU A 37 3.17 -17.72 -7.26
C LEU A 37 4.05 -16.54 -7.67
N GLU A 38 4.68 -16.58 -8.84
CA GLU A 38 5.47 -15.45 -9.36
C GLU A 38 4.61 -14.22 -9.62
N TRP A 39 3.40 -14.40 -10.15
CA TRP A 39 2.42 -13.32 -10.29
C TRP A 39 2.00 -12.73 -8.94
N PHE A 40 1.81 -13.56 -7.92
CA PHE A 40 1.47 -13.09 -6.57
C PHE A 40 2.62 -12.33 -5.92
N LYS A 41 3.87 -12.75 -6.09
CA LYS A 41 5.05 -12.00 -5.63
C LYS A 41 5.11 -10.61 -6.28
N GLU A 42 4.86 -10.53 -7.58
CA GLU A 42 4.80 -9.25 -8.29
C GLU A 42 3.66 -8.37 -7.77
N SER A 43 2.45 -8.94 -7.67
CA SER A 43 1.26 -8.22 -7.20
C SER A 43 1.42 -7.73 -5.76
N GLU A 44 1.99 -8.56 -4.89
CA GLU A 44 2.29 -8.21 -3.51
C GLU A 44 3.23 -7.00 -3.45
N LEU A 45 4.32 -6.99 -4.22
CA LEU A 45 5.26 -5.88 -4.24
C LEU A 45 4.61 -4.58 -4.71
N ILE A 46 3.81 -4.62 -5.77
CA ILE A 46 3.13 -3.43 -6.28
C ILE A 46 2.13 -2.89 -5.25
N GLN A 47 1.30 -3.75 -4.65
CA GLN A 47 0.36 -3.35 -3.60
C GLN A 47 1.09 -2.78 -2.37
N CYS A 48 2.18 -3.43 -1.95
CA CYS A 48 3.05 -2.94 -0.87
C CYS A 48 3.58 -1.53 -1.15
N ARG A 49 4.09 -1.27 -2.37
CA ARG A 49 4.62 0.04 -2.77
C ARG A 49 3.54 1.12 -2.80
N TRP A 50 2.37 0.81 -3.35
CA TRP A 50 1.21 1.72 -3.31
C TRP A 50 0.82 2.07 -1.88
N ALA A 51 0.73 1.07 -0.99
CA ALA A 51 0.39 1.29 0.41
C ALA A 51 1.46 2.12 1.15
N MET A 52 2.76 1.85 0.90
CA MET A 52 3.85 2.62 1.50
C MET A 52 3.84 4.09 1.08
N LEU A 53 3.37 4.42 -0.13
CA LEU A 53 3.19 5.80 -0.58
C LEU A 53 1.89 6.41 -0.07
N ALA A 54 0.81 5.63 0.01
CA ALA A 54 -0.50 6.10 0.44
C ALA A 54 -0.55 6.46 1.92
N VAL A 55 0.04 5.65 2.81
CA VAL A 55 -0.03 5.86 4.27
C VAL A 55 0.51 7.23 4.69
N PRO A 56 1.71 7.69 4.27
CA PRO A 56 2.17 9.05 4.53
C PRO A 56 1.29 10.12 3.87
N GLY A 57 0.76 9.85 2.68
CA GLY A 57 -0.16 10.76 1.98
C GLY A 57 -1.49 10.97 2.71
N ILE A 58 -1.92 10.01 3.53
CA ILE A 58 -3.09 10.14 4.41
C ILE A 58 -2.72 10.91 5.67
N LEU A 59 -1.63 10.53 6.34
CA LEU A 59 -1.29 11.06 7.67
C LEU A 59 -0.70 12.47 7.63
N PHE A 60 0.11 12.81 6.62
CA PHE A 60 0.86 14.06 6.60
C PHE A 60 -0.02 15.30 6.36
N PRO A 61 -0.95 15.31 5.38
CA PRO A 61 -1.85 16.46 5.20
C PRO A 61 -2.76 16.69 6.42
N GLU A 62 -3.19 15.61 7.06
CA GLU A 62 -3.99 15.66 8.28
C GLU A 62 -3.19 16.27 9.45
N ALA A 63 -1.93 15.84 9.63
CA ALA A 63 -1.04 16.42 10.64
C ALA A 63 -0.75 17.92 10.42
N LEU A 64 -0.79 18.38 9.16
CA LEU A 64 -0.66 19.79 8.80
C LEU A 64 -1.98 20.59 8.89
N GLY A 65 -3.09 19.95 9.26
CA GLY A 65 -4.40 20.58 9.37
C GLY A 65 -5.07 20.91 8.03
N LEU A 66 -4.67 20.24 6.94
CA LEU A 66 -5.22 20.46 5.59
C LEU A 66 -6.54 19.71 5.34
N GLY A 67 -7.05 18.99 6.34
CA GLY A 67 -8.23 18.16 6.27
C GLY A 67 -7.90 16.67 6.24
N ASN A 68 -8.90 15.83 6.52
CA ASN A 68 -8.74 14.39 6.46
C ASN A 68 -8.74 13.89 5.00
N TRP A 69 -8.25 12.67 4.78
CA TRP A 69 -8.12 12.09 3.43
C TRP A 69 -9.45 11.95 2.67
N VAL A 70 -10.59 11.92 3.35
CA VAL A 70 -11.94 11.86 2.74
C VAL A 70 -12.44 13.25 2.35
N GLN A 71 -12.25 14.25 3.20
CA GLN A 71 -12.55 15.67 2.94
C GLN A 71 -11.66 16.19 1.81
N ALA A 72 -10.42 15.70 1.71
CA ALA A 72 -9.53 16.01 0.59
C ALA A 72 -10.10 15.60 -0.78
N GLN A 73 -11.14 14.77 -0.84
CA GLN A 73 -11.81 14.34 -2.06
C GLN A 73 -13.20 14.98 -2.27
N SER A 74 -13.77 15.64 -1.25
CA SER A 74 -15.17 16.10 -1.32
C SER A 74 -15.39 17.23 -2.32
N TRP A 75 -14.35 17.99 -2.67
CA TRP A 75 -14.43 19.04 -3.71
C TRP A 75 -14.86 18.48 -5.07
N ALA A 76 -14.54 17.22 -5.37
CA ALA A 76 -14.88 16.59 -6.64
C ALA A 76 -16.40 16.35 -6.81
N ALA A 77 -17.15 16.25 -5.71
CA ALA A 77 -18.60 16.02 -5.75
C ALA A 77 -19.41 17.31 -6.00
N VAL A 78 -18.78 18.49 -5.91
CA VAL A 78 -19.43 19.79 -6.07
C VAL A 78 -19.29 20.28 -7.51
N PRO A 79 -20.37 20.79 -8.15
CA PRO A 79 -20.28 21.42 -9.46
C PRO A 79 -19.27 22.57 -9.43
N CYS A 80 -18.32 22.57 -10.38
CA CYS A 80 -17.20 23.53 -10.43
C CYS A 80 -16.25 23.49 -9.21
N GLY A 81 -16.21 22.38 -8.47
CA GLY A 81 -15.23 22.19 -7.42
C GLY A 81 -13.80 22.21 -7.95
N GLN A 82 -12.91 22.88 -7.19
CA GLN A 82 -11.50 23.03 -7.52
C GLN A 82 -10.65 22.43 -6.41
N ALA A 83 -9.68 21.59 -6.78
CA ALA A 83 -8.71 21.04 -5.85
C ALA A 83 -7.81 22.14 -5.27
N ASN A 84 -7.59 22.06 -3.95
CA ASN A 84 -6.64 22.91 -3.25
C ASN A 84 -5.42 22.08 -2.84
N TYR A 85 -4.22 22.58 -3.13
CA TYR A 85 -2.97 21.98 -2.67
C TYR A 85 -2.30 22.93 -1.69
N LEU A 86 -2.06 22.48 -0.45
CA LEU A 86 -1.54 23.32 0.64
C LEU A 86 -2.36 24.61 0.86
N GLY A 87 -3.68 24.54 0.68
CA GLY A 87 -4.59 25.68 0.83
C GLY A 87 -4.63 26.64 -0.38
N GLN A 88 -3.91 26.36 -1.47
CA GLN A 88 -3.91 27.17 -2.68
C GLN A 88 -4.72 26.49 -3.80
N PRO A 89 -5.59 27.22 -4.52
CA PRO A 89 -6.37 26.66 -5.62
C PRO A 89 -5.49 26.34 -6.82
N VAL A 90 -5.58 25.10 -7.30
CA VAL A 90 -4.76 24.63 -8.43
C VAL A 90 -5.44 25.03 -9.75
N PRO A 91 -4.78 25.73 -10.69
CA PRO A 91 -5.41 26.20 -11.93
C PRO A 91 -6.01 25.08 -12.81
N TRP A 92 -5.39 23.90 -12.81
CA TRP A 92 -5.88 22.68 -13.48
C TRP A 92 -6.67 21.76 -12.53
N GLY A 93 -7.15 22.29 -11.41
CA GLY A 93 -7.78 21.56 -10.31
C GLY A 93 -9.21 21.07 -10.56
N MET A 94 -9.70 21.13 -11.80
CA MET A 94 -11.04 20.70 -12.16
C MET A 94 -11.08 19.18 -12.34
N LEU A 95 -12.17 18.55 -11.86
CA LEU A 95 -12.33 17.09 -11.91
C LEU A 95 -12.11 16.48 -13.31
N PRO A 96 -12.71 16.98 -14.40
CA PRO A 96 -12.51 16.38 -15.73
C PRO A 96 -11.06 16.46 -16.21
N THR A 97 -10.37 17.57 -15.90
CA THR A 97 -8.97 17.79 -16.29
C THR A 97 -8.05 16.83 -15.55
N ILE A 98 -8.20 16.72 -14.23
CA ILE A 98 -7.39 15.80 -13.42
C ILE A 98 -7.64 14.36 -13.84
N LEU A 99 -8.91 13.97 -14.04
CA LEU A 99 -9.26 12.59 -14.42
C LEU A 99 -8.65 12.19 -15.76
N VAL A 100 -8.66 13.07 -16.76
CA VAL A 100 -8.02 12.79 -18.06
C VAL A 100 -6.51 12.65 -17.90
N ILE A 101 -5.87 13.54 -17.13
CA ILE A 101 -4.42 13.47 -16.87
C ILE A 101 -4.07 12.18 -16.13
N GLU A 102 -4.84 11.81 -15.10
CA GLU A 102 -4.64 10.60 -14.31
C GLU A 102 -4.81 9.35 -15.18
N LEU A 103 -5.91 9.25 -15.93
CA LEU A 103 -6.18 8.11 -16.78
C LEU A 103 -5.06 7.92 -17.81
N LEU A 104 -4.65 8.98 -18.51
CA LEU A 104 -3.60 8.89 -19.53
C LEU A 104 -2.23 8.57 -18.92
N SER A 105 -1.87 9.19 -17.79
CA SER A 105 -0.57 8.97 -17.16
C SER A 105 -0.45 7.57 -16.56
N ILE A 106 -1.42 7.12 -15.77
CA ILE A 106 -1.42 5.79 -15.15
C ILE A 106 -1.54 4.71 -16.23
N ALA A 107 -2.42 4.88 -17.23
CA ALA A 107 -2.51 3.90 -18.31
C ALA A 107 -1.19 3.77 -19.09
N LEU A 108 -0.49 4.87 -19.38
CA LEU A 108 0.80 4.81 -20.06
C LEU A 108 1.87 4.10 -19.22
N VAL A 109 1.97 4.45 -17.92
CA VAL A 109 2.97 3.88 -17.01
C VAL A 109 2.71 2.39 -16.77
N GLU A 110 1.46 2.02 -16.46
CA GLU A 110 1.08 0.62 -16.24
C GLU A 110 1.19 -0.21 -17.53
N HIS A 111 0.86 0.37 -18.68
CA HIS A 111 1.06 -0.32 -19.96
C HIS A 111 2.54 -0.60 -20.23
N ARG A 112 3.42 0.39 -19.99
CA ARG A 112 4.88 0.17 -20.12
C ARG A 112 5.38 -0.91 -19.18
N ARG A 113 4.90 -0.96 -17.94
CA ARG A 113 5.22 -2.03 -17.00
C ARG A 113 4.73 -3.39 -17.51
N SER A 114 3.51 -3.45 -18.03
CA SER A 114 2.90 -4.67 -18.57
C SER A 114 3.61 -5.20 -19.83
N MET A 115 4.30 -4.35 -20.59
CA MET A 115 5.08 -4.75 -21.76
C MET A 115 6.40 -5.44 -21.42
N GLU A 116 6.90 -5.27 -20.18
CA GLU A 116 8.11 -5.95 -19.73
C GLU A 116 7.83 -7.45 -19.52
N LYS A 117 8.69 -8.30 -20.07
CA LYS A 117 8.50 -9.77 -20.05
C LYS A 117 9.36 -10.46 -18.99
N ASP A 118 10.42 -9.80 -18.54
CA ASP A 118 11.34 -10.37 -17.55
C ASP A 118 10.74 -10.26 -16.13
N PRO A 119 10.44 -11.39 -15.46
CA PRO A 119 9.77 -11.38 -14.16
C PRO A 119 10.61 -10.72 -13.07
N GLU A 120 11.94 -10.84 -13.12
CA GLU A 120 12.82 -10.19 -12.14
C GLU A 120 12.84 -8.67 -12.34
N LYS A 121 12.87 -8.19 -13.58
CA LYS A 121 12.81 -6.75 -13.87
C LYS A 121 11.45 -6.14 -13.57
N ARG A 122 10.36 -6.91 -13.69
CA ARG A 122 9.03 -6.45 -13.29
C ARG A 122 8.93 -6.18 -11.79
N LYS A 123 9.60 -7.00 -10.97
CA LYS A 123 9.69 -6.84 -9.50
C LYS A 123 10.72 -5.76 -9.12
N TYR A 124 11.91 -5.84 -9.71
CA TYR A 124 13.09 -5.04 -9.41
C TYR A 124 13.76 -4.52 -10.70
N PRO A 125 13.24 -3.43 -11.30
CA PRO A 125 13.74 -2.94 -12.60
C PRO A 125 15.15 -2.34 -12.53
N GLY A 126 15.56 -1.81 -11.37
CA GLY A 126 16.86 -1.16 -11.18
C GLY A 126 17.11 0.00 -12.17
N GLY A 127 18.38 0.26 -12.48
CA GLY A 127 18.78 1.25 -13.48
C GLY A 127 18.30 2.66 -13.14
N ALA A 128 17.39 3.22 -13.94
CA ALA A 128 16.81 4.55 -13.70
C ALA A 128 16.05 4.66 -12.38
N PHE A 129 15.54 3.53 -11.85
CA PHE A 129 14.85 3.48 -10.56
C PHE A 129 15.78 3.26 -9.36
N ASP A 130 17.09 3.10 -9.59
CA ASP A 130 18.12 3.06 -8.56
C ASP A 130 19.27 4.03 -8.89
N PRO A 131 19.04 5.35 -8.86
CA PRO A 131 20.06 6.34 -9.21
C PRO A 131 21.24 6.35 -8.22
N LEU A 132 21.04 5.85 -7.00
CA LEU A 132 22.04 5.81 -5.94
C LEU A 132 22.85 4.50 -5.93
N GLY A 133 22.44 3.50 -6.72
CA GLY A 133 23.17 2.26 -6.91
C GLY A 133 23.17 1.35 -5.68
N PHE A 134 22.09 1.34 -4.91
CA PHE A 134 21.94 0.46 -3.73
C PHE A 134 21.88 -1.03 -4.09
N LEU A 135 21.61 -1.38 -5.35
CA LEU A 135 21.49 -2.76 -5.85
C LEU A 135 22.82 -3.47 -6.15
N LYS A 136 23.98 -2.84 -5.91
CA LYS A 136 25.30 -3.40 -6.29
C LYS A 136 25.77 -4.57 -5.42
N ASP A 137 25.43 -4.57 -4.14
CA ASP A 137 25.87 -5.59 -3.19
C ASP A 137 24.78 -6.68 -3.04
N PRO A 138 24.99 -7.93 -3.47
CA PRO A 138 23.93 -8.96 -3.49
C PRO A 138 23.40 -9.30 -2.09
N LYS A 139 24.27 -9.32 -1.07
CA LYS A 139 23.87 -9.58 0.31
C LYS A 139 22.99 -8.47 0.92
N LYS A 140 23.32 -7.20 0.62
CA LYS A 140 22.51 -6.06 1.09
C LYS A 140 21.22 -5.94 0.30
N LEU A 141 21.25 -6.34 -0.97
CA LEU A 141 20.07 -6.36 -1.83
C LEU A 141 19.00 -7.30 -1.25
N GLU A 142 19.33 -8.53 -0.88
CA GLU A 142 18.37 -9.45 -0.22
C GLU A 142 17.82 -8.86 1.08
N GLU A 143 18.68 -8.23 1.89
CA GLU A 143 18.27 -7.55 3.12
C GLU A 143 17.31 -6.38 2.85
N TYR A 144 17.56 -5.58 1.81
CA TYR A 144 16.69 -4.47 1.42
C TYR A 144 15.37 -4.94 0.85
N LYS A 145 15.36 -6.01 0.04
CA LYS A 145 14.11 -6.66 -0.42
C LYS A 145 13.27 -7.13 0.76
N LEU A 146 13.90 -7.75 1.76
CA LEU A 146 13.20 -8.18 2.97
C LEU A 146 12.64 -6.99 3.77
N LYS A 147 13.41 -5.90 3.90
CA LYS A 147 12.96 -4.66 4.55
C LYS A 147 11.78 -4.03 3.81
N GLU A 148 11.82 -3.99 2.49
CA GLU A 148 10.74 -3.48 1.64
C GLU A 148 9.45 -4.26 1.86
N ILE A 149 9.49 -5.59 1.77
CA ILE A 149 8.31 -6.44 1.98
C ILE A 149 7.74 -6.30 3.39
N LYS A 150 8.58 -6.26 4.43
CA LYS A 150 8.11 -6.11 5.82
C LYS A 150 7.41 -4.78 6.04
N ASN A 151 7.98 -3.67 5.55
CA ASN A 151 7.35 -2.36 5.62
C ASN A 151 6.10 -2.28 4.74
N GLY A 152 6.13 -2.92 3.57
CA GLY A 152 5.01 -3.02 2.65
C GLY A 152 3.78 -3.71 3.24
N ARG A 153 3.97 -4.90 3.81
CA ARG A 153 2.91 -5.65 4.51
C ARG A 153 2.37 -4.88 5.72
N LEU A 154 3.25 -4.21 6.47
CA LEU A 154 2.83 -3.33 7.56
C LEU A 154 1.99 -2.15 7.05
N ALA A 155 2.38 -1.52 5.94
CA ALA A 155 1.64 -0.41 5.34
C ALA A 155 0.28 -0.85 4.79
N LEU A 156 0.19 -2.03 4.17
CA LEU A 156 -1.07 -2.61 3.72
C LEU A 156 -2.03 -2.83 4.89
N LEU A 157 -1.54 -3.40 5.99
CA LEU A 157 -2.33 -3.59 7.20
C LEU A 157 -2.80 -2.25 7.79
N ALA A 158 -1.93 -1.24 7.80
CA ALA A 158 -2.28 0.12 8.25
C ALA A 158 -3.35 0.76 7.35
N PHE A 159 -3.25 0.60 6.03
CA PHE A 159 -4.24 1.12 5.08
C PHE A 159 -5.61 0.46 5.27
N VAL A 160 -5.66 -0.88 5.42
CA VAL A 160 -6.90 -1.60 5.74
C VAL A 160 -7.53 -1.07 7.02
N ARG A 161 -6.70 -0.82 8.06
CA ARG A 161 -7.17 -0.21 9.31
C ARG A 161 -7.80 1.17 9.06
N PHE A 162 -7.19 2.03 8.25
CA PHE A 162 -7.75 3.36 7.95
C PHE A 162 -9.12 3.25 7.26
N CYS A 163 -9.28 2.33 6.31
CA CYS A 163 -10.57 2.09 5.66
C CYS A 163 -11.63 1.59 6.64
N VAL A 164 -11.30 0.61 7.50
CA VAL A 164 -12.23 0.06 8.49
C VAL A 164 -12.61 1.11 9.54
N GLN A 165 -11.64 1.88 10.05
CA GLN A 165 -11.89 2.96 10.99
C GLN A 165 -12.78 4.05 10.39
N GLN A 166 -12.53 4.44 9.14
CA GLN A 166 -13.37 5.42 8.43
C GLN A 166 -14.80 4.92 8.23
N SER A 167 -14.97 3.63 7.93
CA SER A 167 -16.31 3.04 7.78
C SER A 167 -17.05 2.96 9.11
N ALA A 168 -16.35 2.71 10.21
CA ALA A 168 -16.96 2.61 11.54
C ALA A 168 -17.25 3.98 12.16
N TYR A 169 -16.39 4.96 11.90
CA TYR A 169 -16.50 6.33 12.38
C TYR A 169 -16.44 7.33 11.20
N PRO A 170 -17.55 7.50 10.47
CA PRO A 170 -17.58 8.33 9.27
C PRO A 170 -17.15 9.77 9.55
N GLY A 171 -16.20 10.27 8.75
CA GLY A 171 -15.73 11.66 8.83
C GLY A 171 -14.68 11.93 9.91
N THR A 172 -14.35 10.93 10.73
CA THR A 172 -13.21 11.02 11.65
C THR A 172 -11.91 10.73 10.93
N SER A 173 -10.80 11.08 11.55
CA SER A 173 -9.49 10.85 10.96
C SER A 173 -8.66 9.82 11.75
N PRO A 174 -7.69 9.12 11.13
CA PRO A 174 -6.83 8.19 11.85
C PRO A 174 -6.12 8.79 13.07
N LEU A 175 -5.69 10.05 13.03
CA LEU A 175 -5.06 10.72 14.19
C LEU A 175 -6.07 11.08 15.27
N GLU A 176 -7.28 11.52 14.90
CA GLU A 176 -8.37 11.78 15.86
C GLU A 176 -8.77 10.51 16.62
N ASN A 177 -8.78 9.37 15.94
CA ASN A 177 -9.07 8.07 16.56
C ASN A 177 -7.93 7.58 17.48
N LEU A 178 -6.71 8.10 17.32
CA LEU A 178 -5.60 7.80 18.21
C LEU A 178 -5.65 8.61 19.52
N ALA A 179 -6.29 9.79 19.50
CA ALA A 179 -6.32 10.71 20.64
C ALA A 179 -7.17 10.20 21.83
N ASP A 180 -8.20 9.37 21.58
CA ASP A 180 -9.11 8.86 22.61
C ASP A 180 -9.07 7.32 22.76
N PRO A 181 -7.97 6.74 23.26
CA PRO A 181 -7.74 5.29 23.21
C PRO A 181 -8.71 4.45 24.05
N TRP A 182 -9.27 5.01 25.12
CA TRP A 182 -10.12 4.27 26.07
C TRP A 182 -11.60 4.24 25.69
N HIS A 183 -12.06 5.23 24.90
CA HIS A 183 -13.48 5.42 24.57
C HIS A 183 -13.78 5.26 23.08
N LYS A 184 -12.76 5.23 22.22
CA LYS A 184 -12.89 4.94 20.79
C LYS A 184 -12.08 3.70 20.46
N ASN A 185 -12.61 2.56 20.90
CA ASN A 185 -11.96 1.29 20.65
C ASN A 185 -12.76 0.46 19.64
N ILE A 186 -12.20 -0.69 19.25
CA ILE A 186 -12.88 -1.61 18.33
C ILE A 186 -14.04 -2.35 19.01
N GLY A 187 -14.01 -2.45 20.35
CA GLY A 187 -15.05 -3.07 21.16
C GLY A 187 -16.39 -2.36 21.03
N ASP A 188 -16.39 -1.03 20.96
CA ASP A 188 -17.62 -0.23 20.79
C ASP A 188 -18.31 -0.49 19.43
N ILE A 189 -17.54 -0.91 18.42
CA ILE A 189 -18.06 -1.28 17.09
C ILE A 189 -18.65 -2.70 17.13
N PHE A 190 -17.97 -3.64 17.78
CA PHE A 190 -18.40 -5.03 17.85
C PHE A 190 -19.54 -5.27 18.85
N ILE A 191 -19.57 -4.49 19.93
CA ILE A 191 -20.57 -4.55 20.99
C ILE A 191 -21.16 -3.15 21.11
N PRO A 192 -22.18 -2.81 20.30
CA PRO A 192 -22.83 -1.52 20.40
C PRO A 192 -23.59 -1.44 21.73
N PHE A 193 -23.09 -0.64 22.67
CA PHE A 193 -23.83 -0.27 23.87
C PHE A 193 -24.82 0.84 23.48
N ASN A 194 -26.09 0.48 23.33
CA ASN A 194 -27.19 1.45 23.19
C ASN A 194 -27.38 2.28 24.46
#